data_AF-A0A6A5BE99-F1
#
_entry.id   AF-A0A6A5BE99-F1
#
_cell.length_a   1.000
_cell.length_b   1.000
_cell.length_c   1.000
_cell.angle_alpha   90.00
_cell.angle_beta   90.00
_cell.angle_gamma   90.00
#
_symmetry.space_group_name_H-M   'P 1'
#
loop_
_entity.id
_entity.type
_entity.pdbx_description
1 polymer ?
#
loop_
_entity_poly.entity_id
_entity_poly.type
_entity_poly.pdbx_seq_one_letter_code
_entity_poly.pdbx_strand_id
1 'polypeptide(L)'
;MTIKFATNAFDENNFFYLSENTSLENLTLVHIVHHICSIALSNFSSDQFWWMLLFEPLSMKDKYLPSITDDARSQVINTINNSGGIINWYRCSKGHVYFIDLCGLPLEQAQCPECGLPIGGSDHVPHYSNDKIKHEEDLAPTGYAVYEYFKERDLKATVRSLSPLAFRVVRLIIHSLLITGSSLFPEREEEYKALFHKSMDTSSITNLHEYLLSHIRNDWSIIVELLGENNEEKASVLLFNILELFSYSSKQMELKRKSNTKQPGVASRDLSTKSGRNAWENHFNGCVSMVVENATKKYQLYFKQLDNFQKRSHDPVTNVLLFSPESTSQPILPLTDPISQLWNIKVPITYEQFKLAFINDRVEQKYPILNLFIQNEPMLYATRYIPHVIKWQKLIMSTFLEE
;
A
#
# COMPACT_ATOMS: atom_id res chain seq x y z
N MET A 1 -24.67 -2.38 -8.38
CA MET A 1 -23.70 -2.21 -7.28
C MET A 1 -24.35 -1.56 -6.06
N THR A 2 -24.70 -0.27 -6.09
CA THR A 2 -25.22 0.46 -4.92
C THR A 2 -26.44 -0.18 -4.28
N ILE A 3 -27.37 -0.70 -5.08
CA ILE A 3 -28.55 -1.42 -4.57
C ILE A 3 -28.12 -2.70 -3.84
N LYS A 4 -27.22 -3.52 -4.40
CA LYS A 4 -26.78 -4.79 -3.80
C LYS A 4 -26.06 -4.57 -2.46
N PHE A 5 -25.22 -3.53 -2.37
CA PHE A 5 -24.61 -3.09 -1.11
C PHE A 5 -25.65 -2.57 -0.11
N ALA A 6 -26.58 -1.70 -0.55
CA ALA A 6 -27.59 -1.11 0.32
C ALA A 6 -28.62 -2.13 0.84
N THR A 7 -28.97 -3.13 0.03
CA THR A 7 -29.92 -4.20 0.40
C THR A 7 -29.24 -5.41 1.03
N ASN A 8 -27.91 -5.36 1.23
CA ASN A 8 -27.11 -6.49 1.72
C ASN A 8 -27.38 -7.80 0.93
N ALA A 9 -27.61 -7.68 -0.38
CA ALA A 9 -28.04 -8.80 -1.22
C ALA A 9 -26.82 -9.59 -1.75
N PHE A 10 -25.94 -9.99 -0.84
CA PHE A 10 -24.83 -10.91 -1.10
C PHE A 10 -25.12 -12.26 -0.46
N ASP A 11 -24.48 -13.32 -0.96
CA ASP A 11 -24.57 -14.64 -0.33
C ASP A 11 -23.94 -14.61 1.06
N GLU A 12 -24.44 -15.42 2.00
CA GLU A 12 -23.98 -15.42 3.40
C GLU A 12 -22.48 -15.68 3.56
N ASN A 13 -21.88 -16.40 2.61
CA ASN A 13 -20.45 -16.70 2.58
C ASN A 13 -19.59 -15.60 1.94
N ASN A 14 -20.21 -14.54 1.40
CA ASN A 14 -19.51 -13.45 0.75
C ASN A 14 -19.02 -12.43 1.78
N PHE A 15 -17.79 -11.92 1.59
CA PHE A 15 -17.21 -10.90 2.46
C PHE A 15 -18.08 -9.64 2.65
N PHE A 16 -18.87 -9.27 1.63
CA PHE A 16 -19.75 -8.10 1.69
C PHE A 16 -21.09 -8.35 2.36
N TYR A 17 -21.39 -9.60 2.75
CA TYR A 17 -22.60 -9.91 3.51
C TYR A 17 -22.42 -9.50 4.97
N LEU A 18 -23.26 -8.58 5.42
CA LEU A 18 -23.24 -8.05 6.79
C LEU A 18 -24.29 -8.77 7.65
N SER A 19 -23.87 -9.32 8.78
CA SER A 19 -24.75 -9.89 9.82
C SER A 19 -24.47 -9.25 11.19
N GLU A 20 -25.28 -9.56 12.20
CA GLU A 20 -25.07 -9.11 13.59
C GLU A 20 -23.71 -9.57 14.17
N ASN A 21 -23.13 -10.64 13.62
CA ASN A 21 -21.85 -11.18 14.05
C ASN A 21 -20.64 -10.57 13.31
N THR A 22 -20.85 -9.58 12.43
CA THR A 22 -19.76 -8.97 11.68
C THR A 22 -18.85 -8.17 12.62
N SER A 23 -17.55 -8.47 12.59
CA SER A 23 -16.57 -7.73 13.38
C SER A 23 -16.44 -6.28 12.92
N LEU A 24 -16.08 -5.39 13.85
CA LEU A 24 -15.84 -3.97 13.55
C LEU A 24 -14.69 -3.78 12.53
N GLU A 25 -13.68 -4.66 12.57
CA GLU A 25 -12.57 -4.68 11.61
C GLU A 25 -13.09 -4.95 10.19
N ASN A 26 -13.92 -6.00 10.02
CA ASN A 26 -14.51 -6.31 8.72
C ASN A 26 -15.44 -5.19 8.23
N LEU A 27 -16.22 -4.57 9.12
CA LEU A 27 -17.05 -3.40 8.78
C LEU A 27 -16.19 -2.23 8.27
N THR A 28 -15.06 -1.96 8.92
CA THR A 28 -14.13 -0.91 8.50
C THR A 28 -13.56 -1.18 7.11
N LEU A 29 -13.15 -2.42 6.85
CA LEU A 29 -12.68 -2.84 5.53
C LEU A 29 -13.79 -2.71 4.46
N VAL A 30 -15.03 -3.11 4.76
CA VAL A 30 -16.17 -2.94 3.85
C VAL A 30 -16.41 -1.47 3.53
N HIS A 31 -16.34 -0.57 4.53
CA HIS A 31 -16.44 0.87 4.29
C HIS A 31 -15.32 1.39 3.39
N ILE A 32 -14.08 0.97 3.62
CA ILE A 32 -12.94 1.35 2.79
C ILE A 32 -13.15 0.92 1.34
N VAL A 33 -13.50 -0.35 1.12
CA VAL A 33 -13.78 -0.90 -0.22
C VAL A 33 -14.94 -0.16 -0.88
N HIS A 34 -15.99 0.16 -0.13
CA HIS A 34 -17.13 0.92 -0.64
C HIS A 34 -16.74 2.33 -1.09
N HIS A 35 -15.91 3.03 -0.32
CA HIS A 35 -15.38 4.35 -0.69
C HIS A 35 -14.53 4.28 -1.96
N ILE A 36 -13.65 3.27 -2.09
CA ILE A 36 -12.84 3.04 -3.30
C ILE A 36 -13.75 2.83 -4.52
N CYS A 37 -14.78 1.97 -4.41
CA CYS A 37 -15.75 1.73 -5.46
C CYS A 37 -16.53 2.99 -5.84
N SER A 38 -16.94 3.79 -4.86
CA SER A 38 -17.64 5.05 -5.08
C SER A 38 -16.80 6.03 -5.91
N ILE A 39 -15.51 6.13 -5.60
CA ILE A 39 -14.59 6.97 -6.36
C ILE A 39 -14.39 6.40 -7.77
N ALA A 40 -14.24 5.09 -7.93
CA ALA A 40 -14.12 4.43 -9.25
C ALA A 40 -15.30 4.77 -10.17
N LEU A 41 -16.52 4.74 -9.63
CA LEU A 41 -17.73 5.15 -10.36
C LEU A 41 -17.72 6.65 -10.71
N SER A 42 -17.32 7.51 -9.76
CA SER A 42 -17.33 8.97 -9.94
C SER A 42 -16.24 9.49 -10.88
N ASN A 43 -15.20 8.70 -11.14
CA ASN A 43 -14.00 9.10 -11.87
C ASN A 43 -13.92 8.56 -13.29
N PHE A 44 -14.90 7.79 -13.76
CA PHE A 44 -14.84 7.15 -15.09
C PHE A 44 -14.42 8.11 -16.23
N SER A 45 -14.89 9.35 -16.22
CA SER A 45 -14.57 10.35 -17.26
C SER A 45 -13.16 10.93 -17.18
N SER A 46 -12.51 10.84 -16.03
CA SER A 46 -11.22 11.48 -15.72
C SER A 46 -10.09 10.48 -15.53
N ASP A 47 -10.42 9.29 -15.05
CA ASP A 47 -9.52 8.16 -14.91
C ASP A 47 -10.33 6.86 -15.03
N GLN A 48 -10.18 6.18 -16.18
CA GLN A 48 -10.91 4.96 -16.48
C GLN A 48 -10.32 3.73 -15.77
N PHE A 49 -9.08 3.82 -15.28
CA PHE A 49 -8.35 2.67 -14.72
C PHE A 49 -9.16 1.92 -13.67
N TRP A 50 -9.75 2.64 -12.71
CA TRP A 50 -10.45 2.01 -11.57
C TRP A 50 -11.76 1.36 -12.01
N TRP A 51 -12.46 2.01 -12.94
CA TRP A 51 -13.69 1.48 -13.50
C TRP A 51 -13.42 0.21 -14.33
N MET A 52 -12.34 0.20 -15.12
CA MET A 52 -11.96 -0.96 -15.93
C MET A 52 -11.60 -2.17 -15.06
N LEU A 53 -10.87 -1.98 -13.96
CA LEU A 53 -10.60 -3.08 -13.01
C LEU A 53 -11.88 -3.68 -12.41
N LEU A 54 -12.87 -2.83 -12.15
CA LEU A 54 -14.11 -3.24 -11.51
C LEU A 54 -15.07 -3.96 -12.47
N PHE A 55 -15.24 -3.45 -13.69
CA PHE A 55 -16.26 -3.91 -14.64
C PHE A 55 -15.73 -4.68 -15.86
N GLU A 56 -14.49 -4.41 -16.29
CA GLU A 56 -13.88 -4.94 -17.52
C GLU A 56 -12.43 -5.42 -17.30
N PRO A 57 -12.19 -6.39 -16.40
CA PRO A 57 -10.84 -6.81 -16.02
C PRO A 57 -10.01 -7.33 -17.21
N LEU A 58 -10.63 -7.99 -18.19
CA LEU A 58 -9.94 -8.50 -19.39
C LEU A 58 -9.20 -7.41 -20.18
N SER A 59 -9.76 -6.21 -20.24
CA SER A 59 -9.16 -5.06 -20.94
C SER A 59 -7.84 -4.58 -20.31
N MET A 60 -7.54 -5.04 -19.09
CA MET A 60 -6.37 -4.66 -18.31
C MET A 60 -5.24 -5.70 -18.38
N LYS A 61 -5.50 -6.88 -18.96
CA LYS A 61 -4.55 -8.00 -19.04
C LYS A 61 -3.23 -7.66 -19.75
N ASP A 62 -3.31 -6.89 -20.84
CA ASP A 62 -2.15 -6.53 -21.65
C ASP A 62 -1.62 -5.12 -21.35
N LYS A 63 -2.04 -4.53 -20.22
CA LYS A 63 -1.63 -3.18 -19.78
C LYS A 63 -0.61 -3.24 -18.65
N TYR A 64 0.17 -2.18 -18.51
CA TYR A 64 1.14 -1.99 -17.42
C TYR A 64 0.43 -1.43 -16.20
N LEU A 65 0.03 -2.33 -15.29
CA LEU A 65 -0.67 -1.93 -14.08
C LEU A 65 0.25 -1.20 -13.09
N PRO A 66 -0.26 -0.17 -12.38
CA PRO A 66 0.48 0.48 -11.30
C PRO A 66 0.85 -0.49 -10.18
N SER A 67 1.90 -0.17 -9.42
CA SER A 67 2.47 -0.98 -8.32
C SER A 67 3.03 -2.35 -8.69
N ILE A 68 2.95 -2.77 -9.97
CA ILE A 68 3.59 -4.01 -10.41
C ILE A 68 5.10 -3.83 -10.43
N THR A 69 5.79 -4.76 -9.76
CA THR A 69 7.26 -4.84 -9.74
C THR A 69 7.73 -5.80 -10.83
N ASP A 70 9.03 -5.81 -11.11
CA ASP A 70 9.62 -6.93 -11.84
C ASP A 70 9.79 -8.09 -10.85
N ASP A 71 8.69 -8.76 -10.55
CA ASP A 71 8.58 -9.76 -9.48
C ASP A 71 9.65 -10.87 -9.65
N ALA A 72 9.81 -11.39 -10.87
CA ALA A 72 10.84 -12.40 -11.17
C ALA A 72 12.26 -11.91 -10.83
N ARG A 73 12.58 -10.64 -11.08
CA ARG A 73 13.83 -10.04 -10.60
C ARG A 73 13.86 -9.90 -9.09
N SER A 74 12.81 -9.38 -8.49
CA SER A 74 12.72 -9.11 -7.06
C SER A 74 12.96 -10.37 -6.21
N GLN A 75 12.42 -11.53 -6.62
CA GLN A 75 12.69 -12.82 -5.97
C GLN A 75 14.15 -13.25 -6.03
N VAL A 76 14.76 -13.16 -7.22
CA VAL A 76 16.16 -13.56 -7.44
C VAL A 76 17.11 -12.61 -6.71
N ILE A 77 16.84 -11.30 -6.77
CA ILE A 77 17.61 -10.27 -6.07
C ILE A 77 17.52 -10.48 -4.56
N ASN A 78 16.33 -10.69 -3.98
CA ASN A 78 16.20 -10.91 -2.54
C ASN A 78 16.91 -12.18 -2.08
N THR A 79 16.85 -13.26 -2.86
CA THR A 79 17.51 -14.53 -2.51
C THR A 79 19.03 -14.40 -2.54
N ILE A 80 19.59 -13.74 -3.55
CA ILE A 80 21.03 -13.67 -3.77
C ILE A 80 21.68 -12.51 -2.99
N ASN A 81 21.00 -11.38 -2.77
CA ASN A 81 21.48 -10.32 -1.87
C ASN A 81 21.65 -10.82 -0.44
N ASN A 82 20.74 -11.67 0.05
CA ASN A 82 20.87 -12.34 1.34
C ASN A 82 22.07 -13.31 1.39
N SER A 83 22.59 -13.70 0.23
CA SER A 83 23.74 -14.60 0.06
C SER A 83 25.05 -13.84 -0.27
N GLY A 84 25.01 -12.51 -0.41
CA GLY A 84 26.17 -11.68 -0.75
C GLY A 84 26.66 -11.78 -2.21
N GLY A 85 25.86 -12.35 -3.12
CA GLY A 85 26.26 -12.55 -4.52
C GLY A 85 26.02 -11.33 -5.42
N ILE A 86 26.80 -11.19 -6.50
CA ILE A 86 26.58 -10.19 -7.55
C ILE A 86 25.72 -10.81 -8.66
N ILE A 87 24.65 -10.13 -9.05
CA ILE A 87 23.78 -10.56 -10.16
C ILE A 87 23.84 -9.54 -11.27
N ASN A 88 23.98 -10.00 -12.51
CA ASN A 88 23.58 -9.19 -13.67
C ASN A 88 22.50 -9.91 -14.46
N TRP A 89 21.70 -9.10 -15.15
CA TRP A 89 20.62 -9.58 -15.96
C TRP A 89 20.92 -9.42 -17.44
N TYR A 90 20.40 -10.36 -18.22
CA TYR A 90 20.59 -10.41 -19.67
C TYR A 90 19.27 -10.75 -20.36
N ARG A 91 19.23 -10.48 -21.66
CA ARG A 91 18.08 -10.73 -22.53
C ARG A 91 18.54 -11.58 -23.70
N CYS A 92 17.80 -12.65 -24.02
CA CYS A 92 18.05 -13.41 -25.25
C CYS A 92 17.53 -12.65 -26.48
N SER A 93 17.89 -13.07 -27.69
CA SER A 93 17.49 -12.38 -28.93
C SER A 93 15.98 -12.34 -29.20
N LYS A 94 15.16 -13.10 -28.45
CA LYS A 94 13.69 -13.02 -28.49
C LYS A 94 13.07 -12.20 -27.36
N GLY A 95 13.86 -11.62 -26.47
CA GLY A 95 13.37 -10.75 -25.40
C GLY A 95 13.20 -11.42 -24.03
N HIS A 96 13.37 -12.75 -23.94
CA HIS A 96 13.28 -13.47 -22.66
C HIS A 96 14.44 -13.10 -21.75
N VAL A 97 14.13 -12.79 -20.50
CA VAL A 97 15.07 -12.30 -19.51
C VAL A 97 15.64 -13.48 -18.73
N TYR A 98 16.94 -13.45 -18.46
CA TYR A 98 17.60 -14.39 -17.57
C TYR A 98 18.64 -13.66 -16.71
N PHE A 99 19.09 -14.29 -15.63
CA PHE A 99 20.14 -13.75 -14.78
C PHE A 99 21.36 -14.65 -14.76
N ILE A 100 22.49 -14.05 -14.40
CA ILE A 100 23.73 -14.74 -14.10
C ILE A 100 24.15 -14.30 -12.71
N ASP A 101 24.41 -15.26 -11.84
CA ASP A 101 24.82 -15.08 -10.45
C ASP A 101 26.35 -15.06 -10.31
N LEU A 102 26.86 -15.24 -9.07
CA LEU A 102 28.28 -15.22 -8.71
C LEU A 102 28.98 -13.90 -9.04
N CYS A 103 29.71 -13.85 -10.17
CA CYS A 103 30.39 -12.65 -10.67
C CYS A 103 29.49 -11.79 -11.57
N GLY A 104 28.30 -12.29 -11.92
CA GLY A 104 27.35 -11.63 -12.80
C GLY A 104 27.79 -11.56 -14.27
N LEU A 105 28.80 -12.32 -14.69
CA LEU A 105 29.30 -12.30 -16.06
C LEU A 105 29.22 -13.71 -16.69
N PRO A 106 28.90 -13.82 -17.99
CA PRO A 106 28.64 -15.12 -18.61
C PRO A 106 29.91 -15.94 -18.76
N LEU A 107 29.95 -17.12 -18.13
CA LEU A 107 31.04 -18.09 -18.24
C LEU A 107 30.65 -19.37 -18.99
N GLU A 108 29.34 -19.65 -19.04
CA GLU A 108 28.79 -20.83 -19.69
C GLU A 108 27.64 -20.45 -20.64
N GLN A 109 27.43 -21.28 -21.65
CA GLN A 109 26.31 -21.17 -22.57
C GLN A 109 25.23 -22.19 -22.22
N ALA A 110 23.96 -21.76 -22.28
CA ALA A 110 22.80 -22.60 -22.09
C ALA A 110 21.75 -22.31 -23.17
N GLN A 111 20.65 -23.08 -23.19
CA GLN A 111 19.50 -22.78 -24.05
C GLN A 111 18.42 -22.04 -23.28
N CYS A 112 17.83 -21.02 -23.91
CA CYS A 112 16.71 -20.28 -23.35
C CYS A 112 15.53 -21.26 -23.11
N PRO A 113 14.98 -21.35 -21.90
CA PRO A 113 13.90 -22.28 -21.60
C PRO A 113 12.60 -21.95 -22.38
N GLU A 114 12.43 -20.69 -22.78
CA GLU A 114 11.22 -20.24 -23.48
C GLU A 114 11.31 -20.37 -25.01
N CYS A 115 12.49 -20.20 -25.62
CA CYS A 115 12.63 -20.23 -27.08
C CYS A 115 13.73 -21.12 -27.65
N GLY A 116 14.51 -21.78 -26.81
CA GLY A 116 15.60 -22.67 -27.21
C GLY A 116 16.83 -21.98 -27.81
N LEU A 117 16.82 -20.65 -27.99
CA LEU A 117 17.96 -19.90 -28.51
C LEU A 117 19.10 -19.81 -27.48
N PRO A 118 20.37 -19.70 -27.92
CA PRO A 118 21.52 -19.66 -27.01
C PRO A 118 21.48 -18.45 -26.08
N ILE A 119 21.70 -18.72 -24.80
CA ILE A 119 21.86 -17.75 -23.71
C ILE A 119 23.19 -17.95 -22.99
N GLY A 120 23.62 -16.97 -22.19
CA GLY A 120 24.90 -16.99 -21.50
C GLY A 120 26.04 -16.51 -22.40
N GLY A 121 27.21 -17.13 -22.30
CA GLY A 121 28.41 -16.71 -23.03
C GLY A 121 29.66 -17.43 -22.56
N SER A 122 30.83 -16.90 -22.90
CA SER A 122 32.12 -17.47 -22.54
C SER A 122 33.12 -16.37 -22.24
N ASP A 123 34.10 -16.63 -21.37
CA ASP A 123 35.17 -15.68 -21.01
C ASP A 123 34.63 -14.31 -20.55
N HIS A 124 33.54 -14.31 -19.78
CA HIS A 124 32.84 -13.11 -19.31
C HIS A 124 32.21 -12.25 -20.43
N VAL A 125 32.13 -12.77 -21.66
CA VAL A 125 31.51 -12.11 -22.81
C VAL A 125 30.17 -12.77 -23.11
N PRO A 126 29.05 -12.02 -23.09
CA PRO A 126 27.76 -12.57 -23.48
C PRO A 126 27.78 -13.00 -24.95
N HIS A 127 27.02 -14.05 -25.25
CA HIS A 127 26.76 -14.46 -26.62
C HIS A 127 26.29 -13.24 -27.43
N TYR A 128 26.77 -13.09 -28.68
CA TYR A 128 26.56 -11.87 -29.48
C TYR A 128 25.09 -11.47 -29.68
N SER A 129 24.17 -12.44 -29.53
CA SER A 129 22.73 -12.24 -29.66
C SER A 129 22.03 -11.92 -28.33
N ASN A 130 22.79 -11.72 -27.27
CA ASN A 130 22.31 -11.48 -25.91
C ASN A 130 22.72 -10.08 -25.45
N ASP A 131 21.77 -9.36 -24.87
CA ASP A 131 22.00 -8.00 -24.40
C ASP A 131 22.06 -7.97 -22.87
N LYS A 132 23.08 -7.30 -22.32
CA LYS A 132 23.12 -7.00 -20.89
C LYS A 132 22.06 -5.95 -20.57
N ILE A 133 21.18 -6.28 -19.63
CA ILE A 133 20.12 -5.39 -19.19
C ILE A 133 20.70 -4.39 -18.20
N LYS A 134 20.39 -3.10 -18.42
CA LYS A 134 20.79 -2.04 -17.50
C LYS A 134 19.98 -2.17 -16.21
N HIS A 135 20.61 -1.93 -15.07
CA HIS A 135 19.97 -2.04 -13.75
C HIS A 135 18.70 -1.16 -13.61
N GLU A 136 18.61 -0.07 -14.37
CA GLU A 136 17.49 0.87 -14.33
C GLU A 136 16.39 0.57 -15.36
N GLU A 137 16.53 -0.48 -16.18
CA GLU A 137 15.52 -0.82 -17.18
C GLU A 137 14.28 -1.41 -16.50
N ASP A 138 13.15 -0.71 -16.64
CA ASP A 138 11.86 -1.18 -16.12
C ASP A 138 11.37 -2.38 -16.93
N LEU A 139 11.18 -3.50 -16.25
CA LEU A 139 10.88 -4.80 -16.85
C LEU A 139 9.61 -5.42 -16.27
N ALA A 140 8.83 -4.61 -15.56
CA ALA A 140 7.52 -5.01 -15.06
C ALA A 140 6.67 -5.61 -16.20
N PRO A 141 6.07 -6.79 -15.98
CA PRO A 141 5.22 -7.43 -16.97
C PRO A 141 3.90 -6.68 -17.16
N THR A 142 3.15 -7.03 -18.20
CA THR A 142 1.74 -6.64 -18.36
C THR A 142 0.84 -7.56 -17.53
N GLY A 143 -0.33 -7.05 -17.17
CA GLY A 143 -1.28 -7.75 -16.29
C GLY A 143 -0.93 -7.56 -14.82
N TYR A 144 -1.58 -8.33 -13.95
CA TYR A 144 -1.40 -8.22 -12.51
C TYR A 144 -0.50 -9.34 -11.98
N ALA A 145 0.65 -8.99 -11.41
CA ALA A 145 1.60 -9.93 -10.81
C ALA A 145 1.92 -9.47 -9.38
N VAL A 146 1.51 -10.25 -8.38
CA VAL A 146 1.76 -9.97 -6.95
C VAL A 146 1.96 -11.29 -6.23
N TYR A 147 2.90 -11.37 -5.30
CA TYR A 147 3.11 -12.59 -4.52
C TYR A 147 2.03 -12.81 -3.48
N GLU A 148 1.95 -14.03 -2.95
CA GLU A 148 1.15 -14.31 -1.75
C GLU A 148 1.36 -13.29 -0.64
N TYR A 149 0.27 -12.91 0.04
CA TYR A 149 0.24 -11.81 1.01
C TYR A 149 1.33 -11.88 2.09
N PHE A 150 1.69 -13.09 2.55
CA PHE A 150 2.71 -13.29 3.59
C PHE A 150 4.14 -12.97 3.12
N LYS A 151 4.41 -13.02 1.81
CA LYS A 151 5.69 -12.59 1.22
C LYS A 151 5.75 -11.08 1.00
N GLU A 152 4.60 -10.41 1.06
CA GLU A 152 4.42 -9.00 0.72
C GLU A 152 4.35 -8.12 1.97
N ARG A 153 5.01 -8.50 3.06
CA ARG A 153 4.94 -7.81 4.36
C ARG A 153 6.03 -6.76 4.59
N ASP A 154 6.91 -6.51 3.62
CA ASP A 154 7.94 -5.48 3.74
C ASP A 154 7.34 -4.07 3.76
N LEU A 155 7.51 -3.38 4.88
CA LEU A 155 7.04 -2.01 5.12
C LEU A 155 7.73 -0.99 4.20
N LYS A 156 8.97 -1.27 3.77
CA LYS A 156 9.76 -0.37 2.93
C LYS A 156 9.69 -0.74 1.45
N ALA A 157 8.84 -1.68 1.08
CA ALA A 157 8.62 -2.03 -0.31
C ALA A 157 8.14 -0.80 -1.10
N THR A 158 8.84 -0.48 -2.18
CA THR A 158 8.51 0.60 -3.10
C THR A 158 8.89 0.18 -4.51
N VAL A 159 8.23 0.79 -5.49
CA VAL A 159 8.51 0.55 -6.90
C VAL A 159 8.65 1.88 -7.60
N ARG A 160 9.71 2.01 -8.40
CA ARG A 160 10.01 3.21 -9.19
C ARG A 160 10.03 4.44 -8.28
N SER A 161 9.11 5.38 -8.50
CA SER A 161 8.99 6.65 -7.76
C SER A 161 7.90 6.65 -6.69
N LEU A 162 7.21 5.52 -6.48
CA LEU A 162 6.19 5.42 -5.44
C LEU A 162 6.84 5.42 -4.06
N SER A 163 6.28 6.21 -3.14
CA SER A 163 6.53 6.05 -1.71
C SER A 163 5.97 4.71 -1.20
N PRO A 164 6.47 4.15 -0.09
CA PRO A 164 5.94 2.91 0.48
C PRO A 164 4.43 2.97 0.74
N LEU A 165 3.94 4.11 1.24
CA LEU A 165 2.51 4.32 1.46
C LEU A 165 1.72 4.35 0.15
N ALA A 166 2.16 5.12 -0.85
CA ALA A 166 1.48 5.19 -2.13
C ALA A 166 1.41 3.82 -2.81
N PHE A 167 2.51 3.06 -2.75
CA PHE A 167 2.58 1.69 -3.25
C PHE A 167 1.52 0.78 -2.61
N ARG A 168 1.39 0.82 -1.27
CA ARG A 168 0.41 0.01 -0.54
C ARG A 168 -1.03 0.43 -0.78
N VAL A 169 -1.29 1.74 -0.86
CA VAL A 169 -2.63 2.25 -1.17
C VAL A 169 -3.05 1.84 -2.59
N VAL A 170 -2.15 1.87 -3.57
CA VAL A 170 -2.45 1.39 -4.93
C VAL A 170 -2.84 -0.08 -4.94
N ARG A 171 -2.09 -0.94 -4.22
CA ARG A 171 -2.43 -2.37 -4.09
C ARG A 171 -3.76 -2.59 -3.40
N LEU A 172 -4.03 -1.88 -2.31
CA LEU A 172 -5.32 -1.91 -1.63
C LEU A 172 -6.47 -1.54 -2.59
N ILE A 173 -6.30 -0.50 -3.42
CA ILE A 173 -7.29 -0.11 -4.44
C ILE A 173 -7.53 -1.24 -5.45
N ILE A 174 -6.46 -1.81 -6.01
CA ILE A 174 -6.59 -2.87 -7.02
C ILE A 174 -7.30 -4.08 -6.42
N HIS A 175 -6.85 -4.59 -5.26
CA HIS A 175 -7.47 -5.73 -4.61
C HIS A 175 -8.94 -5.48 -4.24
N SER A 176 -9.27 -4.28 -3.74
CA SER A 176 -10.65 -3.87 -3.41
C SER A 176 -11.57 -3.87 -4.62
N LEU A 177 -11.10 -3.39 -5.78
CA LEU A 177 -11.90 -3.35 -7.01
C LEU A 177 -12.09 -4.74 -7.59
N LEU A 178 -11.05 -5.58 -7.56
CA LEU A 178 -11.12 -6.96 -8.07
C LEU A 178 -12.08 -7.82 -7.22
N ILE A 179 -11.99 -7.77 -5.89
CA ILE A 179 -12.87 -8.57 -5.02
C ILE A 179 -14.32 -8.12 -5.14
N THR A 180 -14.54 -6.81 -5.32
CA THR A 180 -15.89 -6.26 -5.53
C THR A 180 -16.43 -6.69 -6.88
N GLY A 181 -15.62 -6.61 -7.93
CA GLY A 181 -16.00 -7.05 -9.27
C GLY A 181 -16.40 -8.53 -9.30
N SER A 182 -15.55 -9.41 -8.76
CA SER A 182 -15.84 -10.85 -8.69
C SER A 182 -17.08 -11.16 -7.84
N SER A 183 -17.30 -10.43 -6.75
CA SER A 183 -18.50 -10.60 -5.89
C SER A 183 -19.79 -10.07 -6.52
N LEU A 184 -19.69 -9.06 -7.40
CA LEU A 184 -20.85 -8.53 -8.12
C LEU A 184 -21.24 -9.43 -9.30
N PHE A 185 -20.25 -10.04 -9.94
CA PHE A 185 -20.43 -10.87 -11.13
C PHE A 185 -19.75 -12.24 -10.96
N PRO A 186 -20.31 -13.13 -10.10
CA PRO A 186 -19.71 -14.44 -9.84
C PRO A 186 -19.51 -15.29 -11.10
N GLU A 187 -20.41 -15.17 -12.07
CA GLU A 187 -20.32 -15.88 -13.35
C GLU A 187 -19.11 -15.46 -14.22
N ARG A 188 -18.48 -14.32 -13.90
CA ARG A 188 -17.31 -13.79 -14.61
C ARG A 188 -16.01 -13.98 -13.82
N GLU A 189 -15.98 -14.82 -12.78
CA GLU A 189 -14.79 -15.00 -11.93
C GLU A 189 -13.52 -15.32 -12.75
N GLU A 190 -13.66 -16.13 -13.80
CA GLU A 190 -12.55 -16.49 -14.69
C GLU A 190 -11.97 -15.29 -15.47
N GLU A 191 -12.77 -14.25 -15.73
CA GLU A 191 -12.28 -13.00 -16.32
C GLU A 191 -11.35 -12.24 -15.37
N TYR A 192 -11.66 -12.27 -14.06
CA TYR A 192 -10.83 -11.67 -13.03
C TYR A 192 -9.56 -12.50 -12.79
N LYS A 193 -9.64 -13.83 -12.82
CA LYS A 193 -8.45 -14.70 -12.76
C LYS A 193 -7.53 -14.51 -13.96
N ALA A 194 -8.09 -14.30 -15.16
CA ALA A 194 -7.32 -14.10 -16.38
C ALA A 194 -6.49 -12.79 -16.42
N LEU A 195 -6.74 -11.86 -15.49
CA LEU A 195 -5.93 -10.65 -15.30
C LEU A 195 -4.56 -10.97 -14.69
N PHE A 196 -4.48 -12.02 -13.87
CA PHE A 196 -3.23 -12.41 -13.21
C PHE A 196 -2.23 -12.92 -14.25
N HIS A 197 -0.97 -12.51 -14.09
CA HIS A 197 0.08 -12.81 -15.04
C HIS A 197 0.37 -14.32 -15.10
N LYS A 198 0.66 -14.86 -16.28
CA LYS A 198 0.84 -16.30 -16.51
C LYS A 198 2.00 -16.94 -15.74
N SER A 199 2.98 -16.14 -15.31
CA SER A 199 4.09 -16.62 -14.47
C SER A 199 3.69 -16.85 -13.03
N MET A 200 2.50 -16.40 -12.62
CA MET A 200 1.92 -16.80 -11.35
C MET A 200 1.35 -18.20 -11.50
N ASP A 201 1.58 -19.04 -10.50
CA ASP A 201 0.90 -20.32 -10.39
C ASP A 201 -0.57 -20.07 -10.04
N THR A 202 -1.39 -19.66 -11.01
CA THR A 202 -2.82 -19.40 -10.78
C THR A 202 -3.58 -20.67 -10.38
N SER A 203 -2.96 -21.85 -10.51
CA SER A 203 -3.50 -23.10 -10.00
C SER A 203 -3.43 -23.20 -8.46
N SER A 204 -2.58 -22.39 -7.80
CA SER A 204 -2.55 -22.28 -6.34
C SER A 204 -3.69 -21.42 -5.78
N ILE A 205 -4.31 -20.56 -6.60
CA ILE A 205 -5.43 -19.71 -6.20
C ILE A 205 -6.73 -20.52 -6.28
N THR A 206 -6.94 -21.38 -5.29
CA THR A 206 -8.17 -22.18 -5.17
C THR A 206 -9.41 -21.33 -4.92
N ASN A 207 -9.27 -20.23 -4.18
CA ASN A 207 -10.34 -19.28 -3.88
C ASN A 207 -9.88 -17.83 -4.10
N LEU A 208 -10.36 -17.20 -5.18
CA LEU A 208 -10.00 -15.83 -5.54
C LEU A 208 -10.42 -14.82 -4.45
N HIS A 209 -11.60 -14.99 -3.85
CA HIS A 209 -12.10 -14.07 -2.83
C HIS A 209 -11.24 -14.11 -1.57
N GLU A 210 -10.84 -15.29 -1.12
CA GLU A 210 -9.97 -15.47 0.04
C GLU A 210 -8.56 -14.91 -0.19
N TYR A 211 -8.01 -15.15 -1.38
CA TYR A 211 -6.74 -14.58 -1.81
C TYR A 211 -6.78 -13.04 -1.76
N LEU A 212 -7.75 -12.42 -2.44
CA LEU A 212 -7.88 -10.96 -2.48
C LEU A 212 -8.16 -10.36 -1.09
N LEU A 213 -8.97 -11.02 -0.27
CA LEU A 213 -9.28 -10.54 1.08
C LEU A 213 -8.06 -10.59 2.00
N SER A 214 -7.25 -11.66 1.91
CA SER A 214 -6.00 -11.78 2.67
C SER A 214 -5.02 -10.67 2.30
N HIS A 215 -4.95 -10.33 1.01
CA HIS A 215 -4.20 -9.18 0.50
C HIS A 215 -4.72 -7.84 1.03
N ILE A 216 -6.03 -7.61 1.01
CA ILE A 216 -6.65 -6.38 1.54
C ILE A 216 -6.31 -6.21 3.03
N ARG A 217 -6.42 -7.28 3.84
CA ARG A 217 -6.07 -7.24 5.27
C ARG A 217 -4.60 -6.92 5.48
N ASN A 218 -3.70 -7.56 4.73
CA ASN A 218 -2.27 -7.31 4.82
C ASN A 218 -1.92 -5.86 4.42
N ASP A 219 -2.44 -5.39 3.28
CA ASP A 219 -2.18 -4.03 2.81
C ASP A 219 -2.76 -2.98 3.77
N TRP A 220 -3.95 -3.21 4.33
CA TRP A 220 -4.54 -2.33 5.34
C TRP A 220 -3.71 -2.26 6.62
N SER A 221 -3.28 -3.42 7.15
CA SER A 221 -2.40 -3.48 8.32
C SER A 221 -1.10 -2.69 8.10
N ILE A 222 -0.48 -2.83 6.92
CA ILE A 222 0.73 -2.07 6.57
C ILE A 222 0.45 -0.58 6.45
N ILE A 223 -0.68 -0.17 5.85
CA ILE A 223 -1.04 1.25 5.73
C ILE A 223 -1.22 1.88 7.11
N VAL A 224 -1.89 1.18 8.03
CA VAL A 224 -2.09 1.63 9.41
C VAL A 224 -0.76 1.82 10.14
N GLU A 225 0.20 0.90 9.93
CA GLU A 225 1.54 1.00 10.50
C GLU A 225 2.37 2.15 9.87
N LEU A 226 2.31 2.31 8.54
CA LEU A 226 3.03 3.37 7.82
C LEU A 226 2.56 4.78 8.16
N LEU A 227 1.29 4.93 8.57
CA LEU A 227 0.74 6.20 9.02
C LEU A 227 1.05 6.52 10.50
N GLY A 228 1.87 5.68 11.17
CA GLY A 228 2.67 6.04 12.34
C GLY A 228 1.96 6.04 13.69
N GLU A 229 0.65 5.81 13.73
CA GLU A 229 -0.12 5.88 14.98
C GLU A 229 -0.90 4.61 15.33
N ASN A 230 -0.80 3.55 14.51
CA ASN A 230 -1.60 2.32 14.64
C ASN A 230 -3.09 2.60 14.91
N ASN A 231 -3.58 3.71 14.35
CA ASN A 231 -4.92 4.22 14.58
C ASN A 231 -5.70 4.10 13.27
N GLU A 232 -6.58 3.10 13.20
CA GLU A 232 -7.37 2.79 12.00
C GLU A 232 -8.30 3.95 11.57
N GLU A 233 -8.82 4.71 12.52
CA GLU A 233 -9.70 5.86 12.24
C GLU A 233 -8.90 6.98 11.55
N LYS A 234 -7.74 7.34 12.10
CA LYS A 234 -6.81 8.30 11.46
C LYS A 234 -6.35 7.80 10.09
N ALA A 235 -6.01 6.52 9.97
CA ALA A 235 -5.62 5.92 8.70
C ALA A 235 -6.76 6.04 7.66
N SER A 236 -8.00 5.76 8.06
CA SER A 236 -9.18 5.86 7.20
C SER A 236 -9.42 7.29 6.73
N VAL A 237 -9.30 8.27 7.65
CA VAL A 237 -9.42 9.70 7.31
C VAL A 237 -8.41 10.11 6.24
N LEU A 238 -7.14 9.72 6.39
CA LEU A 238 -6.13 10.05 5.38
C LEU A 238 -6.38 9.33 4.06
N LEU A 239 -6.71 8.04 4.10
CA LEU A 239 -7.03 7.27 2.90
C LEU A 239 -8.17 7.93 2.10
N PHE A 240 -9.26 8.31 2.75
CA PHE A 240 -10.38 8.96 2.07
C PHE A 240 -10.01 10.32 1.50
N ASN A 241 -9.20 11.11 2.21
CA ASN A 241 -8.67 12.37 1.69
C ASN A 241 -7.73 12.17 0.48
N ILE A 242 -6.92 11.11 0.47
CA ILE A 242 -6.07 10.73 -0.68
C ILE A 242 -6.94 10.41 -1.89
N LEU A 243 -7.96 9.56 -1.73
CA LEU A 243 -8.84 9.15 -2.81
C LEU A 243 -9.64 10.34 -3.37
N GLU A 244 -10.15 11.21 -2.50
CA GLU A 244 -10.89 12.42 -2.89
C GLU A 244 -9.98 13.42 -3.61
N LEU A 245 -8.77 13.69 -3.08
CA LEU A 245 -7.82 14.59 -3.71
C LEU A 245 -7.41 14.09 -5.10
N PHE A 246 -7.15 12.79 -5.22
CA PHE A 246 -6.81 12.17 -6.51
C PHE A 246 -7.96 12.26 -7.52
N SER A 247 -9.21 12.06 -7.07
CA SER A 247 -10.41 12.26 -7.89
C SER A 247 -10.50 13.70 -8.40
N TYR A 248 -10.36 14.67 -7.50
CA TYR A 248 -10.44 16.08 -7.81
C TYR A 248 -9.31 16.51 -8.75
N SER A 249 -8.06 16.16 -8.46
CA SER A 249 -6.90 16.52 -9.28
C SER A 249 -6.96 15.92 -10.68
N SER A 250 -7.42 14.66 -10.79
CA SER A 250 -7.62 13.98 -12.08
C SER A 250 -8.66 14.70 -12.94
N LYS A 251 -9.79 15.11 -12.34
CA LYS A 251 -10.83 15.90 -13.03
C LYS A 251 -10.27 17.24 -13.51
N GLN A 252 -9.51 17.94 -12.67
CA GLN A 252 -8.90 19.22 -13.04
C GLN A 252 -7.90 19.09 -14.19
N MET A 253 -7.09 18.03 -14.21
CA MET A 253 -6.16 17.78 -15.32
C MET A 253 -6.90 17.49 -16.63
N GLU A 254 -7.96 16.69 -16.60
CA GLU A 254 -8.72 16.38 -17.82
C GLU A 254 -9.47 17.60 -18.37
N LEU A 255 -9.99 18.48 -17.51
CA LEU A 255 -10.58 19.76 -17.92
C LEU A 255 -9.54 20.65 -18.62
N LYS A 256 -8.33 20.76 -18.07
CA LYS A 256 -7.22 21.51 -18.68
C LYS A 256 -6.78 20.92 -20.02
N ARG A 257 -6.81 19.59 -20.15
CA ARG A 257 -6.48 18.88 -21.40
C ARG A 257 -7.48 19.20 -22.50
N LYS A 258 -8.78 19.24 -22.17
CA LYS A 258 -9.85 19.57 -23.12
C LYS A 258 -9.86 21.04 -23.54
N SER A 259 -9.45 21.96 -22.67
CA SER A 259 -9.41 23.39 -22.99
C SER A 259 -8.17 23.81 -23.77
N ASN A 260 -7.02 23.15 -23.57
CA ASN A 260 -5.74 23.49 -24.22
C ASN A 260 -5.26 22.39 -25.16
N THR A 261 -5.80 22.35 -26.39
CA THR A 261 -5.39 21.40 -27.46
C THR A 261 -3.97 21.62 -28.02
N LYS A 262 -3.25 22.67 -27.57
CA LYS A 262 -1.94 23.08 -28.10
C LYS A 262 -0.75 22.91 -27.13
N GLN A 263 -0.92 22.31 -25.95
CA GLN A 263 0.21 22.02 -25.07
C GLN A 263 0.59 20.53 -25.11
N PRO A 264 1.73 20.16 -25.73
CA PRO A 264 2.21 18.77 -25.81
C PRO A 264 2.82 18.24 -24.50
N GLY A 265 2.60 18.90 -23.35
CA GLY A 265 3.34 18.66 -22.11
C GLY A 265 2.63 17.83 -21.03
N VAL A 266 1.33 17.52 -21.17
CA VAL A 266 0.65 16.65 -20.20
C VAL A 266 0.86 15.20 -20.62
N ALA A 267 1.73 14.50 -19.90
CA ALA A 267 2.00 13.09 -20.15
C ALA A 267 0.69 12.29 -20.12
N SER A 268 0.46 11.50 -21.18
CA SER A 268 -0.68 10.58 -21.24
C SER A 268 -0.62 9.63 -20.04
N ARG A 269 -1.74 9.41 -19.35
CA ARG A 269 -1.86 8.41 -18.28
C ARG A 269 -2.36 7.06 -18.81
N ASP A 270 -2.09 6.79 -20.09
CA ASP A 270 -2.48 5.53 -20.74
C ASP A 270 -1.58 4.39 -20.27
N LEU A 271 -2.20 3.43 -19.58
CA LEU A 271 -1.56 2.23 -19.04
C LEU A 271 -1.11 1.23 -20.12
N SER A 272 -1.41 1.49 -21.40
CA SER A 272 -0.85 0.72 -22.52
C SER A 272 0.66 0.93 -22.69
N THR A 273 1.24 1.93 -22.02
CA THR A 273 2.68 2.22 -22.06
C THR A 273 3.29 2.35 -20.65
N LYS A 274 4.55 1.94 -20.49
CA LYS A 274 5.32 2.13 -19.24
C LYS A 274 5.41 3.60 -18.84
N SER A 275 5.59 4.49 -19.82
CA SER A 275 5.61 5.94 -19.60
C SER A 275 4.28 6.44 -19.02
N GLY A 276 3.15 5.98 -19.56
CA GLY A 276 1.84 6.38 -19.06
C GLY A 276 1.51 5.81 -17.69
N ARG A 277 1.93 4.58 -17.38
CA ARG A 277 1.89 4.05 -16.01
C ARG A 277 2.74 4.91 -15.06
N ASN A 278 3.98 5.25 -15.43
CA ASN A 278 4.85 6.09 -14.60
C ASN A 278 4.25 7.48 -14.36
N ALA A 279 3.63 8.09 -15.37
CA ALA A 279 2.92 9.35 -15.23
C ALA A 279 1.73 9.24 -14.25
N TRP A 280 0.97 8.15 -14.33
CA TRP A 280 -0.12 7.85 -13.41
C TRP A 280 0.39 7.68 -11.97
N GLU A 281 1.43 6.88 -11.76
CA GLU A 281 2.04 6.61 -10.46
C GLU A 281 2.63 7.88 -9.83
N ASN A 282 3.33 8.70 -10.61
CA ASN A 282 3.85 9.98 -10.15
C ASN A 282 2.76 10.93 -9.69
N HIS A 283 1.66 11.01 -10.45
CA HIS A 283 0.52 11.84 -10.09
C HIS A 283 -0.15 11.34 -8.79
N PHE A 284 -0.37 10.03 -8.67
CA PHE A 284 -0.94 9.44 -7.46
C PHE A 284 -0.03 9.66 -6.25
N ASN A 285 1.27 9.41 -6.39
CA ASN A 285 2.26 9.63 -5.34
C ASN A 285 2.30 11.10 -4.87
N GLY A 286 2.22 12.05 -5.80
CA GLY A 286 2.11 13.47 -5.46
C GLY A 286 0.87 13.79 -4.62
N CYS A 287 -0.28 13.17 -4.94
CA CYS A 287 -1.49 13.33 -4.12
C CYS A 287 -1.33 12.75 -2.71
N VAL A 288 -0.69 11.58 -2.60
CA VAL A 288 -0.39 10.96 -1.31
C VAL A 288 0.50 11.88 -0.46
N SER A 289 1.62 12.36 -1.02
CA SER A 289 2.54 13.26 -0.31
C SER A 289 1.83 14.52 0.19
N MET A 290 1.02 15.17 -0.65
CA MET A 290 0.27 16.38 -0.26
C MET A 290 -0.69 16.15 0.91
N VAL A 291 -1.33 14.98 1.00
CA VAL A 291 -2.24 14.66 2.11
C VAL A 291 -1.46 14.36 3.38
N VAL A 292 -0.40 13.56 3.28
CA VAL A 292 0.42 13.16 4.43
C VAL A 292 1.12 14.37 5.05
N GLU A 293 1.67 15.28 4.24
CA GLU A 293 2.27 16.54 4.72
C GLU A 293 1.28 17.42 5.52
N ASN A 294 -0.02 17.28 5.26
CA ASN A 294 -1.09 18.03 5.93
C ASN A 294 -1.93 17.17 6.90
N ALA A 295 -1.46 15.97 7.28
CA ALA A 295 -2.22 14.99 8.04
C ALA A 295 -2.76 15.55 9.37
N THR A 296 -1.94 16.25 10.15
CA THR A 296 -2.33 16.82 11.45
C THR A 296 -3.55 17.74 11.33
N LYS A 297 -3.57 18.60 10.31
CA LYS A 297 -4.69 19.52 10.06
C LYS A 297 -5.94 18.77 9.64
N LYS A 298 -5.80 17.70 8.85
CA LYS A 298 -6.91 16.84 8.44
C LYS A 298 -7.56 16.13 9.63
N TYR A 299 -6.76 15.60 10.56
CA TYR A 299 -7.27 15.01 11.80
C TYR A 299 -8.04 16.02 12.65
N GLN A 300 -7.47 17.21 12.87
CA GLN A 300 -8.12 18.25 13.66
C GLN A 300 -9.48 18.66 13.05
N LEU A 301 -9.57 18.79 11.73
CA LEU A 301 -10.81 19.10 11.04
C LEU A 301 -11.84 17.97 11.18
N TYR A 302 -11.40 16.72 10.99
CA TYR A 302 -12.26 15.54 11.13
C TYR A 302 -12.84 15.43 12.54
N PHE A 303 -11.99 15.44 13.59
CA PHE A 303 -12.46 15.33 14.97
C PHE A 303 -13.36 16.50 15.38
N LYS A 304 -13.11 17.71 14.87
CA LYS A 304 -14.02 18.85 15.07
C LYS A 304 -15.39 18.63 14.41
N GLN A 305 -15.43 18.03 13.22
CA GLN A 305 -16.69 17.71 12.54
C GLN A 305 -17.43 16.58 13.24
N LEU A 306 -16.70 15.56 13.69
CA LEU A 306 -17.23 14.42 14.45
C LEU A 306 -17.87 14.89 15.75
N ASP A 307 -17.16 15.72 16.53
CA ASP A 307 -17.68 16.34 17.76
C ASP A 307 -18.97 17.15 17.50
N ASN A 308 -19.00 17.96 16.44
CA ASN A 308 -20.21 18.71 16.07
C ASN A 308 -21.39 17.80 15.66
N PHE A 309 -21.11 16.67 15.00
CA PHE A 309 -22.14 15.71 14.59
C PHE A 309 -22.68 14.95 15.81
N GLN A 310 -21.78 14.50 16.67
CA GLN A 310 -22.10 13.77 17.89
C GLN A 310 -22.90 14.62 18.87
N LYS A 311 -22.58 15.92 19.01
CA LYS A 311 -23.38 16.89 19.77
C LYS A 311 -24.83 17.05 19.27
N ARG A 312 -25.07 16.78 17.98
CA ARG A 312 -26.43 16.82 17.40
C ARG A 312 -27.15 15.49 17.56
N SER A 313 -26.42 14.38 17.67
CA SER A 313 -26.97 13.06 17.93
C SER A 313 -27.45 12.97 19.39
N HIS A 314 -28.68 12.51 19.60
CA HIS A 314 -29.26 12.33 20.94
C HIS A 314 -28.82 10.99 21.57
N ASP A 315 -27.68 10.43 21.15
CA ASP A 315 -27.21 9.14 21.65
C ASP A 315 -26.56 9.32 23.03
N PRO A 316 -27.13 8.73 24.10
CA PRO A 316 -26.63 8.89 25.46
C PRO A 316 -25.21 8.34 25.64
N VAL A 317 -24.81 7.29 24.91
CA VAL A 317 -23.47 6.69 25.03
C VAL A 317 -22.41 7.62 24.44
N THR A 318 -22.67 8.14 23.23
CA THR A 318 -21.81 9.12 22.56
C THR A 318 -21.66 10.40 23.38
N ASN A 319 -22.74 10.94 23.96
CA ASN A 319 -22.69 12.15 24.78
C ASN A 319 -21.91 11.97 26.09
N VAL A 320 -21.97 10.78 26.70
CA VAL A 320 -21.19 10.44 27.91
C VAL A 320 -19.72 10.24 27.60
N LEU A 321 -19.36 9.63 26.46
CA LEU A 321 -17.97 9.37 26.08
C LEU A 321 -17.23 10.60 25.53
N LEU A 322 -17.93 11.54 24.87
CA LEU A 322 -17.31 12.61 24.08
C LEU A 322 -17.49 14.03 24.65
N PHE A 323 -17.98 14.15 25.88
CA PHE A 323 -18.07 15.42 26.63
C PHE A 323 -18.85 16.53 25.90
N SER A 324 -20.18 16.45 25.91
CA SER A 324 -21.01 17.65 25.72
C SER A 324 -22.16 17.71 26.75
N PRO A 325 -22.31 18.80 27.54
CA PRO A 325 -23.27 18.88 28.66
C PRO A 325 -24.73 19.11 28.27
N GLU A 326 -25.09 19.21 26.99
CA GLU A 326 -26.28 20.00 26.65
C GLU A 326 -27.57 19.21 26.37
N SER A 327 -27.54 17.89 26.20
CA SER A 327 -28.72 17.23 25.59
C SER A 327 -28.93 15.78 25.96
N THR A 328 -28.97 15.43 27.25
CA THR A 328 -29.86 14.35 27.74
C THR A 328 -29.78 14.28 29.26
N SER A 329 -30.89 14.60 29.94
CA SER A 329 -31.17 14.36 31.38
C SER A 329 -30.03 14.70 32.36
N GLN A 330 -30.24 15.69 33.24
CA GLN A 330 -29.27 16.09 34.28
C GLN A 330 -28.44 14.90 34.77
N PRO A 331 -27.12 14.89 34.52
CA PRO A 331 -26.29 13.79 35.00
C PRO A 331 -26.43 13.72 36.52
N ILE A 332 -26.48 12.49 37.09
CA ILE A 332 -26.67 12.24 38.54
C ILE A 332 -25.69 13.07 39.37
N LEU A 333 -24.51 13.35 38.81
CA LEU A 333 -23.55 14.33 39.30
C LEU A 333 -23.26 15.36 38.19
N PRO A 334 -23.17 16.66 38.51
CA PRO A 334 -22.71 17.67 37.55
C PRO A 334 -21.38 17.26 36.93
N LEU A 335 -21.20 17.44 35.61
CA LEU A 335 -19.91 17.21 34.94
C LEU A 335 -18.80 18.14 35.45
N THR A 336 -19.17 19.24 36.11
CA THR A 336 -18.27 20.17 36.80
C THR A 336 -17.85 19.69 38.19
N ASP A 337 -18.49 18.64 38.72
CA ASP A 337 -18.16 18.11 40.03
C ASP A 337 -16.77 17.43 40.01
N PRO A 338 -15.92 17.63 41.03
CA PRO A 338 -14.60 16.99 41.09
C PRO A 338 -14.65 15.46 40.99
N ILE A 339 -15.74 14.83 41.45
CA ILE A 339 -15.92 13.37 41.38
C ILE A 339 -16.13 12.94 39.93
N SER A 340 -16.95 13.66 39.16
CA SER A 340 -17.15 13.41 37.74
C SER A 340 -15.85 13.55 36.93
N GLN A 341 -14.96 14.48 37.32
CA GLN A 341 -13.67 14.66 36.67
C GLN A 341 -12.67 13.51 36.92
N LEU A 342 -12.83 12.76 38.02
CA LEU A 342 -12.02 11.56 38.30
C LEU A 342 -12.31 10.43 37.33
N TRP A 343 -13.56 10.33 36.86
CA TRP A 343 -14.01 9.31 35.91
C TRP A 343 -13.80 9.70 34.44
N ASN A 344 -13.22 10.88 34.21
CA ASN A 344 -12.85 11.33 32.88
C ASN A 344 -11.68 10.49 32.36
N ILE A 345 -11.90 9.75 31.26
CA ILE A 345 -10.86 8.91 30.65
C ILE A 345 -9.80 9.84 30.05
N LYS A 346 -8.69 9.98 30.76
CA LYS A 346 -7.51 10.67 30.22
C LYS A 346 -6.81 9.72 29.26
N VAL A 347 -6.60 10.18 28.02
CA VAL A 347 -5.76 9.48 27.06
C VAL A 347 -4.36 9.33 27.69
N PRO A 348 -3.78 8.11 27.71
CA PRO A 348 -2.44 7.92 28.24
C PRO A 348 -1.46 8.77 27.44
N ILE A 349 -0.57 9.48 28.14
CA ILE A 349 0.49 10.27 27.51
C ILE A 349 1.46 9.27 26.87
N THR A 350 1.46 9.20 25.54
CA THR A 350 2.40 8.34 24.81
C THR A 350 3.69 9.10 24.50
N TYR A 351 4.78 8.36 24.32
CA TYR A 351 6.05 8.94 23.90
C TYR A 351 5.93 9.67 22.55
N GLU A 352 5.11 9.16 21.63
CA GLU A 352 4.89 9.79 20.32
C GLU A 352 4.17 11.13 20.43
N GLN A 353 3.14 11.22 21.30
CA GLN A 353 2.46 12.48 21.61
C GLN A 353 3.43 13.51 22.21
N PHE A 354 4.30 13.06 23.12
CA PHE A 354 5.34 13.90 23.69
C PHE A 354 6.33 14.40 22.62
N LYS A 355 6.80 13.52 21.74
CA LYS A 355 7.71 13.85 20.64
C LYS A 355 7.09 14.89 19.70
N LEU A 356 5.83 14.72 19.32
CA LEU A 356 5.10 15.69 18.49
C LEU A 356 4.95 17.04 19.19
N ALA A 357 4.59 17.05 20.48
CA ALA A 357 4.49 18.29 21.27
C ALA A 357 5.85 18.99 21.38
N PHE A 358 6.93 18.23 21.63
CA PHE A 358 8.30 18.74 21.72
C PHE A 358 8.76 19.45 20.44
N ILE A 359 8.42 18.90 19.27
CA ILE A 359 8.72 19.51 17.96
C ILE A 359 7.84 20.73 17.70
N ASN A 360 6.54 20.64 18.01
CA ASN A 360 5.59 21.72 17.74
C ASN A 360 5.85 22.97 18.58
N ASP A 361 6.22 22.80 19.85
CA ASP A 361 6.52 23.90 20.77
C ASP A 361 7.89 24.54 20.49
N ARG A 362 8.65 24.02 19.53
CA ARG A 362 9.98 24.52 19.11
C ARG A 362 10.94 24.71 20.28
N VAL A 363 10.95 23.74 21.19
CA VAL A 363 11.76 23.75 22.42
C VAL A 363 13.11 23.06 22.25
N GLU A 364 13.54 22.77 21.02
CA GLU A 364 14.75 22.00 20.71
C GLU A 364 16.01 22.69 21.24
N GLN A 365 16.04 24.02 21.15
CA GLN A 365 17.15 24.83 21.66
C GLN A 365 17.20 24.86 23.19
N LYS A 366 16.04 24.73 23.85
CA LYS A 366 15.92 24.72 25.30
C LYS A 366 16.36 23.37 25.90
N TYR A 367 16.14 22.27 25.18
CA TYR A 367 16.46 20.91 25.63
C TYR A 367 17.30 20.15 24.59
N PRO A 368 18.58 20.51 24.41
CA PRO A 368 19.41 19.98 23.33
C PRO A 368 19.71 18.48 23.45
N ILE A 369 19.91 17.97 24.67
CA ILE A 369 20.15 16.53 24.91
C ILE A 369 18.91 15.72 24.55
N LEU A 370 17.73 16.21 24.93
CA LEU A 370 16.47 15.54 24.62
C LEU A 370 16.18 15.55 23.11
N ASN A 371 16.50 16.65 22.42
CA ASN A 371 16.42 16.70 20.97
C ASN A 371 17.34 15.66 20.30
N LEU A 372 18.60 15.54 20.76
CA LEU A 372 19.52 14.51 20.27
C LEU A 372 19.02 13.09 20.55
N PHE A 373 18.44 12.84 21.72
CA PHE A 373 17.81 11.56 22.05
C PHE A 373 16.66 11.24 21.10
N ILE A 374 15.71 12.17 20.93
CA ILE A 374 14.54 12.00 20.05
C ILE A 374 14.95 11.71 18.60
N GLN A 375 16.02 12.35 18.11
CA GLN A 375 16.53 12.14 16.75
C GLN A 375 17.18 10.77 16.56
N ASN A 376 17.82 10.22 17.60
CA ASN A 376 18.61 8.98 17.52
C ASN A 376 17.97 7.79 18.25
N GLU A 377 16.74 7.93 18.74
CA GLU A 377 16.04 6.96 19.57
C GLU A 377 16.00 5.52 18.98
N PRO A 378 15.73 5.32 17.67
CA PRO A 378 15.72 3.98 17.10
C PRO A 378 17.09 3.28 17.20
N MET A 379 18.17 4.04 17.04
CA MET A 379 19.54 3.53 17.14
C MET A 379 19.92 3.24 18.58
N LEU A 380 19.46 4.07 19.53
CA LEU A 380 19.75 3.90 20.94
C LEU A 380 19.12 2.62 21.50
N TYR A 381 17.92 2.24 21.05
CA TYR A 381 17.33 0.98 21.49
C TYR A 381 18.09 -0.25 21.03
N ALA A 382 18.75 -0.21 19.87
CA ALA A 382 19.57 -1.30 19.38
C ALA A 382 20.83 -1.51 20.25
N THR A 383 21.29 -0.46 20.95
CA THR A 383 22.51 -0.55 21.78
C THR A 383 22.38 -1.54 22.94
N ARG A 384 21.14 -1.79 23.43
CA ARG A 384 20.87 -2.80 24.46
C ARG A 384 21.32 -4.21 24.05
N TYR A 385 21.37 -4.48 22.76
CA TYR A 385 21.73 -5.79 22.21
C TYR A 385 23.22 -5.94 21.93
N ILE A 386 24.02 -4.87 22.01
CA ILE A 386 25.47 -4.92 21.76
C ILE A 386 26.17 -5.98 22.61
N PRO A 387 25.90 -6.11 23.94
CA PRO A 387 26.55 -7.15 24.74
C PRO A 387 26.23 -8.57 24.25
N HIS A 388 25.00 -8.80 23.76
CA HIS A 388 24.60 -10.09 23.20
C HIS A 388 25.29 -10.38 21.88
N VAL A 389 25.41 -9.38 21.00
CA VAL A 389 26.15 -9.50 19.74
C VAL A 389 27.62 -9.81 20.00
N ILE A 390 28.25 -9.12 20.94
CA ILE A 390 29.65 -9.39 21.33
C ILE A 390 29.81 -10.81 21.91
N LYS A 391 28.86 -11.25 22.75
CA LYS A 391 28.88 -12.61 23.30
C LYS A 391 28.76 -13.67 22.20
N TRP A 392 27.89 -13.44 21.23
CA TRP A 392 27.72 -14.31 20.07
C TRP A 392 28.96 -14.33 19.18
N GLN A 393 29.56 -13.17 18.89
CA GLN A 393 30.83 -13.08 18.15
C GLN A 393 31.95 -13.84 18.85
N LYS A 394 32.08 -13.70 20.18
CA LYS A 394 33.06 -14.47 20.96
C LYS A 394 32.84 -15.97 20.85
N LEU A 395 31.58 -16.42 20.89
CA LEU A 395 31.23 -17.83 20.75
C LEU A 395 31.53 -18.37 19.36
N ILE A 396 31.30 -17.58 18.30
CA ILE A 396 31.70 -17.96 16.94
C ILE A 396 33.21 -18.04 16.84
N MET A 397 33.92 -17.02 17.33
CA MET A 397 35.37 -17.00 17.30
C MET A 397 35.96 -18.21 18.03
N SER A 398 35.45 -18.58 19.21
CA SER A 398 35.95 -19.77 19.92
C SER A 398 35.63 -21.07 19.21
N THR A 399 34.49 -21.17 18.52
CA THR A 399 34.05 -22.43 17.89
C THR A 399 34.68 -22.66 16.51
N PHE A 400 35.05 -21.58 15.80
CA PHE A 400 35.49 -21.64 14.40
C PHE A 400 36.90 -21.11 14.14
N LEU A 401 37.66 -20.67 15.16
CA LEU A 401 39.09 -20.32 15.04
C LEU A 401 40.04 -21.32 15.75
N GLU A 402 39.54 -22.45 16.26
CA GLU A 402 40.36 -23.55 16.81
C GLU A 402 40.69 -24.66 15.77
N GLU A 403 40.70 -24.34 14.47
CA GLU A 403 41.35 -25.18 13.43
C GLU A 403 42.60 -24.52 12.85
#